data_AF-A0A830CGZ1-F1
#
_entry.id   AF-A0A830CGZ1-F1
#
_cell.length_a   1.000
_cell.length_b   1.000
_cell.length_c   1.000
_cell.angle_alpha   90.00
_cell.angle_beta   90.00
_cell.angle_gamma   90.00
#
_symmetry.space_group_name_H-M   'P 1'
#
loop_
_entity.id
_entity.type
_entity.pdbx_description
1 polymer ?
#
loop_
_entity_poly.entity_id
_entity_poly.type
_entity_poly.pdbx_seq_one_letter_code
_entity_poly.pdbx_strand_id
1 'polypeptide(L)'
;MDEIVKLIGLKNNCTFCGVFRRQALDRGAALLKVDKLVTGHNEDDIAETVLLNILRGDISRLSRCTSITTGEDGPIPRCKPFKYTYEKEIVIYPFFLYFIFLTAVDRFLVIEHGLYRGKIILF
;
A
#
# COMPACT_ATOMS: atom_id res chain seq x y z
N MET A 1 -1.41 -13.44 -16.55
CA MET A 1 0.02 -13.45 -16.21
C MET A 1 0.72 -14.60 -16.91
N ASP A 2 0.17 -15.81 -16.84
CA ASP A 2 0.77 -17.01 -17.44
C ASP A 2 1.01 -16.89 -18.95
N GLU A 3 0.11 -16.23 -19.68
CA GLU A 3 0.30 -15.96 -21.12
C GLU A 3 1.46 -14.99 -21.39
N ILE A 4 1.65 -13.98 -20.54
CA ILE A 4 2.77 -13.05 -20.63
C ILE A 4 4.07 -13.83 -20.40
N VAL A 5 4.14 -14.64 -19.34
CA VAL A 5 5.33 -15.47 -19.04
C VAL A 5 5.70 -16.40 -20.19
N LYS A 6 4.73 -16.95 -20.92
CA LYS A 6 4.98 -17.77 -22.11
C LYS A 6 5.69 -16.98 -23.23
N LEU A 7 5.47 -15.67 -23.33
CA LEU A 7 6.03 -14.81 -24.38
C LEU A 7 7.38 -14.18 -23.99
N ILE A 8 7.50 -13.64 -22.77
CA ILE A 8 8.72 -12.94 -22.30
C ILE A 8 9.70 -13.85 -21.53
N GLY A 9 9.28 -15.07 -21.19
CA GLY A 9 10.06 -15.99 -20.37
C GLY A 9 10.00 -15.66 -18.87
N LEU A 10 10.96 -16.17 -18.09
CA LEU A 10 10.98 -16.02 -16.63
C LEU A 10 11.62 -14.70 -16.15
N LYS A 11 12.20 -13.91 -17.05
CA LYS A 11 12.89 -12.66 -16.71
C LYS A 11 11.91 -11.49 -16.71
N ASN A 12 12.13 -10.53 -15.80
CA ASN A 12 11.36 -9.28 -15.71
C ASN A 12 9.86 -9.42 -15.40
N ASN A 13 9.41 -10.59 -14.91
CA ASN A 13 8.01 -10.84 -14.58
C ASN A 13 7.45 -9.89 -13.53
N CYS A 14 8.26 -9.45 -12.55
CA CYS A 14 7.84 -8.51 -11.52
C CYS A 14 7.46 -7.13 -12.09
N THR A 15 8.10 -6.70 -13.18
CA THR A 15 7.79 -5.44 -13.86
C THR A 15 6.35 -5.47 -14.40
N PHE A 16 5.96 -6.58 -15.06
CA PHE A 16 4.61 -6.75 -15.58
C PHE A 16 3.59 -7.03 -14.48
N CYS A 17 3.93 -7.87 -13.50
CA CYS A 17 3.09 -8.16 -12.35
C CYS A 17 2.70 -6.86 -11.61
N GLY A 18 3.66 -5.96 -11.37
CA GLY A 18 3.41 -4.68 -10.72
C GLY A 18 2.51 -3.74 -11.54
N VAL A 19 2.57 -3.78 -12.88
CA VAL A 19 1.65 -3.02 -13.75
C VAL A 19 0.24 -3.61 -13.66
N PHE A 20 0.10 -4.93 -13.81
CA PHE A 20 -1.21 -5.57 -13.76
C PHE A 20 -1.88 -5.45 -12.40
N ARG A 21 -1.13 -5.58 -11.30
CA ARG A 21 -1.67 -5.42 -9.95
C ARG A 21 -2.24 -4.02 -9.75
N ARG A 22 -1.50 -2.98 -10.16
CA ARG A 22 -1.99 -1.59 -10.07
C ARG A 22 -3.24 -1.36 -10.90
N GLN A 23 -3.25 -1.83 -12.15
CA GLN A 23 -4.42 -1.72 -13.04
C GLN A 23 -5.65 -2.47 -12.52
N ALA A 24 -5.47 -3.67 -11.96
CA ALA A 24 -6.55 -4.44 -11.38
C ALA A 24 -7.16 -3.71 -10.18
N LEU A 25 -6.32 -3.14 -9.31
CA LEU A 25 -6.73 -2.33 -8.18
C LEU A 25 -7.47 -1.06 -8.63
N ASP A 26 -6.95 -0.33 -9.62
CA ASP A 26 -7.58 0.88 -10.16
C ASP A 26 -8.96 0.58 -10.75
N ARG A 27 -9.08 -0.49 -11.54
CA ARG A 27 -10.36 -0.93 -12.12
C ARG A 27 -11.35 -1.36 -11.05
N GLY A 28 -10.91 -2.16 -10.07
CA GLY A 28 -11.75 -2.59 -8.95
C GLY A 28 -12.27 -1.41 -8.12
N ALA A 29 -11.39 -0.44 -7.85
CA ALA A 29 -11.72 0.79 -7.14
C ALA A 29 -12.74 1.64 -7.91
N ALA A 30 -12.59 1.77 -9.23
CA ALA A 30 -13.54 2.48 -10.09
C ALA A 30 -14.91 1.80 -10.15
N LEU A 31 -14.94 0.48 -10.28
CA LEU A 31 -16.18 -0.32 -10.28
C LEU A 31 -16.95 -0.18 -8.95
N LEU A 32 -16.23 -0.17 -7.83
CA LEU A 32 -16.81 -0.06 -6.49
C LEU A 32 -17.10 1.39 -6.06
N LYS A 33 -16.73 2.38 -6.90
CA LYS A 33 -16.89 3.81 -6.65
C LYS A 33 -16.34 4.22 -5.28
N VAL A 34 -15.09 3.81 -5.01
CA VAL A 34 -14.39 4.16 -3.77
C VAL A 34 -13.76 5.54 -3.88
N ASP A 35 -13.68 6.23 -2.76
CA ASP A 35 -13.13 7.57 -2.70
C ASP A 35 -11.60 7.57 -2.63
N LYS A 36 -11.04 6.54 -1.98
CA LYS A 36 -9.60 6.38 -1.74
C LYS A 36 -9.19 4.92 -1.72
N LEU A 37 -7.98 4.64 -2.18
CA LEU A 37 -7.35 3.33 -2.10
C LEU A 37 -6.25 3.33 -1.05
N VAL A 38 -6.36 2.45 -0.06
CA VAL A 38 -5.35 2.32 0.99
C VAL A 38 -4.43 1.16 0.67
N THR A 39 -3.12 1.38 0.74
CA THR A 39 -2.10 0.34 0.56
C THR A 39 -1.27 0.16 1.82
N GLY A 40 -0.93 -1.08 2.15
CA GLY A 40 -0.11 -1.44 3.31
C GLY A 40 1.38 -1.09 3.31
N HIS A 41 1.84 -0.10 2.53
CA HIS A 41 3.26 0.29 2.51
C HIS A 41 3.69 0.85 3.87
N ASN A 42 4.72 0.26 4.45
CA ASN A 42 5.26 0.59 5.77
C ASN A 42 6.44 1.60 5.68
N GLU A 43 7.02 1.96 6.82
CA GLU A 43 8.19 2.87 6.86
C GLU A 43 9.43 2.25 6.20
N ASP A 44 9.64 0.95 6.39
CA ASP A 44 10.79 0.20 5.85
C ASP A 44 10.76 0.15 4.31
N ASP A 45 9.59 -0.07 3.71
CA ASP A 45 9.33 -0.02 2.27
C ASP A 45 9.68 1.35 1.66
N ILE A 46 9.39 2.42 2.41
CA ILE A 46 9.67 3.79 1.97
C ILE A 46 11.17 4.06 2.07
N ALA A 47 11.83 3.62 3.14
CA ALA A 47 13.28 3.71 3.27
C ALA A 47 14.00 2.96 2.15
N GLU A 48 13.58 1.72 1.84
CA GLU A 48 14.10 0.95 0.70
C GLU A 48 13.90 1.70 -0.62
N THR A 49 12.70 2.24 -0.84
CA THR A 49 12.37 2.99 -2.05
C THR A 49 13.24 4.24 -2.20
N VAL A 50 13.47 5.00 -1.11
CA VAL A 50 14.34 6.17 -1.11
C VAL A 50 15.77 5.77 -1.44
N LEU A 51 16.30 4.73 -0.77
CA LEU A 51 17.65 4.24 -1.01
C LEU A 51 17.86 3.79 -2.46
N LEU A 52 16.92 3.01 -3.01
CA LEU A 52 16.98 2.55 -4.39
C LEU A 52 16.93 3.70 -5.39
N ASN A 53 16.12 4.75 -5.15
CA ASN A 53 16.07 5.91 -6.03
C ASN A 53 17.35 6.74 -5.96
N ILE A 54 17.98 6.86 -4.79
CA ILE A 54 19.30 7.52 -4.64
C ILE A 54 20.35 6.75 -5.43
N LEU A 55 20.44 5.43 -5.24
CA LEU A 55 21.43 4.57 -5.93
C LEU A 55 21.25 4.56 -7.45
N ARG A 56 20.01 4.70 -7.93
CA ARG A 56 19.69 4.82 -9.36
C ARG A 56 19.88 6.25 -9.92
N GLY A 57 20.11 7.24 -9.05
CA GLY A 57 20.19 8.66 -9.44
C GLY A 57 18.86 9.28 -9.87
N ASP A 58 17.72 8.68 -9.51
CA ASP A 58 16.39 9.08 -9.99
C ASP A 58 15.75 10.12 -9.05
N ILE A 59 16.33 11.33 -9.04
CA ILE A 59 15.98 12.43 -8.14
C ILE A 59 14.51 12.86 -8.31
N SER A 60 13.98 12.74 -9.53
CA SER A 60 12.59 13.08 -9.87
C SER A 60 11.55 12.28 -9.09
N ARG A 61 11.91 11.07 -8.64
CA ARG A 61 11.01 10.15 -7.91
C ARG A 61 11.08 10.36 -6.40
N LEU A 62 12.18 10.92 -5.88
CA LEU A 62 12.39 11.16 -4.45
C LEU A 62 11.36 12.13 -3.86
N SER A 63 10.98 13.16 -4.62
CA SER A 63 10.00 14.17 -4.17
C SER A 63 8.61 13.58 -3.90
N ARG A 64 8.24 12.49 -4.59
CA ARG A 64 6.89 11.90 -4.56
C ARG A 64 6.82 10.59 -3.79
N CYS A 65 7.93 9.89 -3.58
CA CYS A 65 7.90 8.56 -2.96
C CYS A 65 7.52 8.60 -1.48
N THR A 66 7.78 9.72 -0.79
CA THR A 66 7.49 9.92 0.63
C THR A 66 6.12 10.56 0.91
N SER A 67 5.34 10.95 -0.11
CA SER A 67 4.01 11.53 0.10
C SER A 67 3.04 10.50 0.71
N ILE A 68 2.29 10.90 1.74
CA ILE A 68 1.29 10.05 2.41
C ILE A 68 0.15 9.72 1.45
N THR A 69 -0.33 10.73 0.74
CA THR A 69 -1.30 10.62 -0.34
C THR A 69 -0.58 10.82 -1.66
N THR A 70 -0.90 9.99 -2.64
CA THR A 70 -0.35 10.06 -4.00
C THR A 70 -1.48 9.98 -5.03
N GLY A 71 -1.29 10.62 -6.18
CA GLY A 71 -2.26 10.57 -7.28
C GLY A 71 -3.54 11.36 -7.01
N GLU A 72 -3.44 12.51 -6.35
CA GLU A 72 -4.56 13.45 -6.18
C GLU A 72 -5.09 13.97 -7.53
N ASP A 73 -4.22 14.07 -8.54
CA ASP A 73 -4.60 14.41 -9.92
C ASP A 73 -5.22 13.23 -10.70
N GLY A 74 -5.20 12.03 -10.10
CA GLY A 74 -5.73 10.80 -10.68
C GLY A 74 -7.21 10.56 -10.32
N PRO A 75 -7.85 9.58 -10.96
CA PRO A 75 -9.27 9.29 -10.71
C PRO A 75 -9.54 8.79 -9.29
N ILE A 76 -8.56 8.15 -8.64
CA ILE A 76 -8.67 7.63 -7.27
C ILE A 76 -7.34 7.83 -6.53
N PRO A 77 -7.28 8.71 -5.51
CA PRO A 77 -6.06 8.92 -4.74
C PRO A 77 -5.71 7.71 -3.87
N ARG A 78 -4.41 7.48 -3.71
CA ARG A 78 -3.85 6.38 -2.91
C ARG A 78 -3.22 6.89 -1.63
N CYS A 79 -3.49 6.23 -0.51
CA CYS A 79 -2.94 6.60 0.79
C CYS A 79 -2.19 5.45 1.48
N LYS A 80 -1.13 5.82 2.22
CA LYS A 80 -0.23 4.91 2.95
C LYS A 80 -0.34 5.16 4.47
N PRO A 81 -1.27 4.51 5.18
CA PRO A 81 -1.47 4.75 6.62
C PRO A 81 -0.28 4.29 7.47
N PHE A 82 0.43 3.25 7.05
CA PHE A 82 1.57 2.69 7.79
C PHE A 82 2.91 3.36 7.46
N LYS A 83 2.91 4.53 6.81
CA LYS A 83 4.13 5.24 6.42
C LYS A 83 5.14 5.46 7.57
N TYR A 84 4.63 5.62 8.80
CA TYR A 84 5.43 5.91 9.99
C TYR A 84 5.42 4.73 10.98
N THR A 85 5.16 3.53 10.48
CA THR A 85 5.07 2.32 11.28
C THR A 85 6.06 1.31 10.73
N TYR A 86 6.92 0.79 11.60
CA TYR A 86 7.88 -0.24 11.23
C TYR A 86 7.18 -1.57 10.95
N GLU A 87 7.76 -2.41 10.09
CA GLU A 87 7.23 -3.74 9.80
C GLU A 87 7.09 -4.57 11.07
N LYS A 88 8.08 -4.50 11.98
CA LYS A 88 8.03 -5.20 13.28
C LYS A 88 6.78 -4.85 14.09
N GLU A 89 6.33 -3.59 14.03
CA GLU A 89 5.17 -3.12 14.80
C GLU A 89 3.87 -3.62 14.18
N ILE A 90 3.79 -3.61 12.84
CA ILE A 90 2.65 -4.15 12.10
C ILE A 90 2.49 -5.65 12.35
N VAL A 91 3.59 -6.41 12.46
CA VAL A 91 3.56 -7.85 12.72
C VAL A 91 3.21 -8.17 14.18
N ILE A 92 3.73 -7.40 15.13
CA ILE A 92 3.48 -7.61 16.57
C ILE A 92 2.04 -7.20 16.96
N TYR A 93 1.48 -6.20 16.29
CA TYR A 93 0.19 -5.62 16.67
C TYR A 93 -0.98 -6.64 16.66
N PRO A 94 -1.18 -7.48 15.62
CA PRO A 94 -2.20 -8.53 15.62
C PRO A 94 -2.00 -9.57 16.72
N PHE A 95 -0.74 -9.90 17.06
CA PHE A 95 -0.44 -10.85 18.13
C PHE A 95 -0.84 -10.29 19.50
N PHE A 96 -0.53 -9.02 19.75
CA PHE A 96 -0.93 -8.32 20.96
C PHE A 96 -2.45 -8.12 21.04
N LEU A 97 -3.08 -7.77 19.92
CA LEU A 97 -4.54 -7.62 19.84
C LEU A 97 -5.25 -8.97 20.03
N TYR A 98 -4.71 -10.07 19.51
CA TYR A 98 -5.24 -11.41 19.73
C TYR A 98 -5.12 -11.84 21.19
N PHE A 99 -4.00 -11.50 21.85
CA PHE A 99 -3.83 -11.72 23.28
C PHE A 99 -4.81 -10.88 24.12
N ILE A 100 -5.05 -9.63 23.74
CA ILE A 100 -6.07 -8.77 24.35
C ILE A 100 -7.48 -9.33 24.09
N PHE A 101 -7.79 -9.81 22.89
CA PHE A 101 -9.10 -10.37 22.55
C PHE A 101 -9.42 -11.65 23.34
N LEU A 102 -8.39 -12.48 23.61
CA LEU A 102 -8.52 -13.65 24.49
C LEU A 102 -8.78 -13.27 25.95
N THR A 103 -8.43 -12.05 26.37
CA THR A 103 -8.55 -11.57 27.74
C THR A 103 -9.70 -10.56 27.94
N ALA A 104 -10.20 -9.94 26.87
CA ALA A 104 -11.27 -8.96 26.88
C ALA A 104 -12.13 -9.07 25.60
N VAL A 105 -13.44 -9.33 25.80
CA VAL A 105 -14.46 -9.24 24.75
C VAL A 105 -14.72 -7.75 24.44
N ASP A 106 -14.82 -7.40 23.15
CA ASP A 106 -15.04 -6.05 22.56
C ASP A 106 -13.78 -5.14 22.50
N ARG A 107 -13.48 -4.34 21.45
CA ARG A 107 -14.14 -3.94 20.19
C ARG A 107 -13.09 -3.26 19.29
N PHE A 108 -13.37 -3.25 17.98
CA PHE A 108 -12.96 -2.23 16.97
C PHE A 108 -11.49 -1.74 16.95
N LEU A 109 -10.78 -2.08 15.87
CA LEU A 109 -9.59 -1.35 15.43
C LEU A 109 -10.01 0.06 14.97
N VAL A 110 -10.06 1.01 15.89
CA VAL A 110 -10.17 2.44 15.56
C VAL A 110 -8.74 2.94 15.32
N ILE A 111 -8.40 3.18 14.05
CA ILE A 111 -7.21 3.99 13.71
C ILE A 111 -7.56 5.45 14.06
N GLU A 112 -7.43 5.80 15.34
CA GLU A 112 -7.61 7.17 15.82
C GLU A 112 -6.40 8.01 15.43
N HIS A 113 -6.46 8.57 14.23
CA HIS A 113 -5.94 9.90 13.90
C HIS A 113 -6.72 10.43 12.69
N GLY A 114 -8.03 10.65 12.89
CA GLY A 114 -8.92 11.39 11.99
C GLY A 114 -8.96 10.90 10.54
N LEU A 115 -9.71 9.84 10.22
CA LEU A 115 -9.64 9.22 8.89
C LEU A 115 -11.00 8.98 8.23
N TYR A 116 -11.40 9.96 7.42
CA TYR A 116 -12.20 9.81 6.19
C TYR A 116 -13.60 9.14 6.27
N ARG A 117 -14.68 9.93 6.09
CA ARG A 117 -16.08 9.46 5.93
C ARG A 117 -16.39 9.06 4.47
N GLY A 118 -15.74 8.01 3.98
CA GLY A 118 -15.92 7.55 2.59
C GLY A 118 -15.77 6.03 2.43
N LYS A 119 -16.05 5.52 1.23
CA LYS A 119 -15.80 4.11 0.89
C LYS A 119 -14.30 3.94 0.65
N ILE A 120 -13.68 3.13 1.51
CA ILE A 120 -12.26 2.82 1.48
C ILE A 120 -12.11 1.32 1.29
N ILE A 121 -11.17 0.92 0.45
CA ILE A 121 -10.71 -0.48 0.40
C ILE A 121 -9.26 -0.52 0.83
N LEU A 122 -8.99 -1.40 1.78
CA LEU A 122 -7.66 -1.71 2.31
C LEU A 122 -7.09 -2.88 1.50
N PHE A 123 -5.86 -2.72 0.99
CA PHE A 123 -5.11 -3.76 0.28
C PHE A 123 -3.70 -3.93 0.86
#